data_AF-A0A936QJR8-F1
#
_entry.id   AF-A0A936QJR8-F1
#
_cell.length_a   1.000
_cell.length_b   1.000
_cell.length_c   1.000
_cell.angle_alpha   90.00
_cell.angle_beta   90.00
_cell.angle_gamma   90.00
#
_symmetry.space_group_name_H-M   'P 1'
#
loop_
_entity.id
_entity.type
_entity.pdbx_description
1 polymer ?
#
loop_
_entity_poly.entity_id
_entity_poly.type
_entity_poly.pdbx_seq_one_letter_code
_entity_poly.pdbx_strand_id
1 'polypeptide(L)'
;MKNMLEDILNEAVEVSKIKRSTEEEPSGMQIASDKELLEDFLNGLDLNDDKAVCIDEIEPEIKLDKYLWVIRQKEIELNKCSALAEESIRRTQAWLDKKESAITSAIEFLSGQMRNYLKQNKLKSLSLPNGNIGFRKQSDVLIIQNEEIFLANARPELLRHTEESYEPDLKAIKDYIKKSGGDLPKGIDLKPQEAKFYYKLSEELQ
;
A
#
# COMPACT_ATOMS: atom_id res chain seq x y z
N MET A 1 -28.88 -11.25 21.56
CA MET A 1 -27.90 -10.31 20.96
C MET A 1 -27.37 -9.26 21.94
N LYS A 2 -28.07 -8.91 23.04
CA LYS A 2 -27.52 -7.98 24.06
C LYS A 2 -26.34 -8.54 24.86
N ASN A 3 -26.34 -9.84 25.18
CA ASN A 3 -25.32 -10.43 26.06
C ASN A 3 -23.91 -10.54 25.41
N MET A 4 -23.82 -10.67 24.08
CA MET A 4 -22.52 -10.74 23.39
C MET A 4 -21.77 -9.41 23.37
N LEU A 5 -22.50 -8.28 23.40
CA LEU A 5 -21.91 -6.95 23.40
C LEU A 5 -21.42 -6.54 24.81
N GLU A 6 -22.08 -7.03 25.87
CA GLU A 6 -21.64 -6.81 27.25
C GLU A 6 -20.35 -7.59 27.58
N ASP A 7 -20.19 -8.80 27.02
CA ASP A 7 -18.97 -9.60 27.22
C ASP A 7 -17.74 -8.95 26.56
N ILE A 8 -17.90 -8.38 25.36
CA ILE A 8 -16.81 -7.67 24.64
C ILE A 8 -16.42 -6.37 25.35
N LEU A 9 -17.39 -5.65 25.93
CA LEU A 9 -17.12 -4.42 26.69
C LEU A 9 -16.43 -4.72 28.03
N ASN A 10 -16.74 -5.83 28.69
CA ASN A 10 -16.07 -6.21 29.94
C ASN A 10 -14.64 -6.70 29.72
N GLU A 11 -14.37 -7.42 28.62
CA GLU A 11 -13.02 -7.86 28.27
C GLU A 11 -12.10 -6.66 27.94
N ALA A 12 -12.64 -5.63 27.28
CA ALA A 12 -11.90 -4.38 27.02
C ALA A 12 -11.57 -3.58 28.30
N VAL A 13 -12.43 -3.65 29.33
CA VAL A 13 -12.22 -2.96 30.61
C VAL A 13 -11.18 -3.68 31.49
N GLU A 14 -11.16 -5.01 31.49
CA GLU A 14 -10.13 -5.82 32.15
C GLU A 14 -8.73 -5.55 31.58
N VAL A 15 -8.60 -5.50 30.25
CA VAL A 15 -7.31 -5.18 29.57
C VAL A 15 -6.84 -3.75 29.89
N SER A 16 -7.76 -2.81 30.13
CA SER A 16 -7.43 -1.42 30.48
C SER A 16 -7.00 -1.24 31.94
N LYS A 17 -7.44 -2.11 32.86
CA LYS A 17 -7.08 -2.06 34.29
C LYS A 17 -5.71 -2.67 34.58
N ILE A 18 -5.24 -3.60 33.75
CA ILE A 18 -3.89 -4.19 33.89
C ILE A 18 -2.77 -3.18 33.51
N LYS A 19 -3.10 -2.04 32.89
CA LYS A 19 -2.13 -1.02 32.45
C LYS A 19 -1.88 0.14 33.43
N ARG A 20 -2.40 0.12 34.66
CA ARG A 20 -2.20 1.21 35.65
C ARG A 20 -1.90 0.69 37.05
N SER A 21 -0.70 0.13 37.25
CA SER A 21 -0.04 0.11 38.56
C SER A 21 1.34 -0.56 38.47
N THR A 22 2.36 0.22 38.10
CA THR A 22 3.73 0.12 38.64
C THR A 22 4.58 1.23 38.02
N GLU A 23 4.56 2.39 38.67
CA GLU A 23 5.67 3.35 38.62
C GLU A 23 6.75 2.81 39.57
N GLU A 24 7.69 2.05 39.03
CA GLU A 24 9.04 1.97 39.57
C GLU A 24 9.97 2.39 38.43
N GLU A 25 10.72 3.47 38.63
CA GLU A 25 11.75 3.90 37.70
C GLU A 25 12.79 2.78 37.56
N PRO A 26 13.06 2.23 36.35
CA PRO A 26 14.31 1.54 36.15
C PRO A 26 15.39 2.60 35.98
N SER A 27 16.05 2.94 37.09
CA SER A 27 17.31 3.65 37.07
C SER A 27 18.27 2.90 36.15
N GLY A 28 18.79 3.59 35.13
CA GLY A 28 19.95 3.14 34.36
C GLY A 28 19.69 2.01 33.37
N MET A 29 18.85 2.22 32.36
CA MET A 29 19.08 1.54 31.09
C MET A 29 20.32 2.18 30.45
N GLN A 30 21.48 1.58 30.70
CA GLN A 30 22.65 1.78 29.86
C GLN A 30 22.19 1.45 28.43
N ILE A 31 22.11 2.46 27.58
CA ILE A 31 22.03 2.23 26.14
C ILE A 31 23.33 1.51 25.83
N ALA A 32 23.25 0.20 25.65
CA ALA A 32 24.38 -0.61 25.22
C ALA A 32 25.04 0.14 24.07
N SER A 33 26.36 0.34 24.16
CA SER A 33 27.11 1.02 23.12
C SER A 33 26.75 0.40 21.76
N ASP A 34 26.65 1.18 20.67
CA ASP A 34 26.39 0.63 19.33
C ASP A 34 27.34 -0.55 18.98
N LYS A 35 28.52 -0.56 19.62
CA LYS A 35 29.49 -1.67 19.58
C LYS A 35 28.99 -2.93 20.29
N GLU A 36 28.42 -2.82 21.49
CA GLU A 36 27.86 -3.94 22.27
C GLU A 36 26.62 -4.53 21.59
N LEU A 37 25.71 -3.69 21.07
CA LEU A 37 24.54 -4.14 20.30
C LEU A 37 24.93 -4.88 19.02
N LEU A 38 25.99 -4.41 18.36
CA LEU A 38 26.51 -5.03 17.15
C LEU A 38 27.24 -6.34 17.47
N GLU A 39 28.02 -6.38 18.54
CA GLU A 39 28.70 -7.59 19.00
C GLU A 39 27.68 -8.65 19.43
N ASP A 40 26.68 -8.29 20.22
CA ASP A 40 25.60 -9.19 20.63
C ASP A 40 24.75 -9.68 19.43
N PHE A 41 24.50 -8.83 18.44
CA PHE A 41 23.80 -9.21 17.22
C PHE A 41 24.64 -10.16 16.34
N LEU A 42 25.94 -9.92 16.22
CA LEU A 42 26.85 -10.79 15.47
C LEU A 42 27.13 -12.11 16.18
N ASN A 43 27.09 -12.13 17.52
CA ASN A 43 27.27 -13.32 18.34
C ASN A 43 25.96 -14.13 18.48
N GLY A 44 24.80 -13.48 18.42
CA GLY A 44 23.48 -14.13 18.45
C GLY A 44 23.06 -14.79 17.13
N LEU A 45 23.75 -14.48 16.03
CA LEU A 45 23.74 -15.27 14.80
C LEU A 45 24.67 -16.47 15.01
N ASP A 46 24.14 -17.53 15.61
CA ASP A 46 24.79 -18.82 15.90
C ASP A 46 25.69 -19.31 14.75
N LEU A 47 26.96 -18.87 14.76
CA LEU A 47 28.06 -19.52 14.08
C LEU A 47 28.67 -20.44 15.12
N ASN A 48 28.14 -21.65 15.25
CA ASN A 48 28.79 -22.76 15.94
C ASN A 48 30.13 -23.08 15.25
N ASP A 49 31.13 -22.27 15.52
CA ASP A 49 32.53 -22.61 15.38
C ASP A 49 33.21 -22.10 16.66
N ASP A 50 33.85 -23.01 17.39
CA ASP A 50 34.41 -22.85 18.74
C ASP A 50 35.59 -21.85 18.84
N LYS A 51 35.51 -20.71 18.17
CA LYS A 51 36.42 -19.58 18.33
C LYS A 51 35.62 -18.29 18.29
N ALA A 52 35.34 -17.76 19.48
CA ALA A 52 35.03 -16.35 19.66
C ALA A 52 36.20 -15.53 19.08
N VAL A 53 36.11 -15.13 17.81
CA VAL A 53 37.09 -14.26 17.19
C VAL A 53 36.84 -12.87 17.74
N CYS A 54 37.75 -12.41 18.60
CA CYS A 54 37.77 -11.06 19.14
C CYS A 54 37.86 -10.07 17.97
N ILE A 55 36.85 -9.21 17.82
CA ILE A 55 36.65 -8.36 16.63
C ILE A 55 37.61 -7.14 16.63
N ASP A 56 38.38 -6.97 17.70
CA ASP A 56 39.27 -5.83 17.89
C ASP A 56 40.66 -5.97 17.22
N GLU A 57 40.99 -7.14 16.64
CA GLU A 57 42.27 -7.40 15.95
C GLU A 57 42.14 -7.67 14.43
N ILE A 58 40.96 -7.49 13.84
CA ILE A 58 40.69 -7.79 12.42
C ILE A 58 40.88 -6.54 11.55
N GLU A 59 41.48 -6.69 10.36
CA GLU A 59 41.55 -5.63 9.35
C GLU A 59 40.16 -5.06 9.01
N PRO A 60 40.01 -3.73 8.88
CA PRO A 60 38.71 -3.07 8.72
C PRO A 60 37.94 -3.55 7.48
N GLU A 61 38.62 -3.95 6.42
CA GLU A 61 38.04 -4.48 5.19
C GLU A 61 37.27 -5.79 5.42
N ILE A 62 37.82 -6.70 6.22
CA ILE A 62 37.17 -7.99 6.56
C ILE A 62 35.92 -7.75 7.40
N LYS A 63 35.97 -6.76 8.30
CA LYS A 63 34.81 -6.36 9.11
C LYS A 63 33.68 -5.79 8.25
N LEU A 64 34.02 -4.95 7.27
CA LEU A 64 33.04 -4.41 6.32
C LEU A 64 32.45 -5.50 5.40
N ASP A 65 33.26 -6.47 4.97
CA ASP A 65 32.77 -7.63 4.21
C ASP A 65 31.77 -8.46 5.02
N LYS A 66 32.05 -8.70 6.31
CA LYS A 66 31.10 -9.34 7.24
C LYS A 66 29.78 -8.56 7.32
N TYR A 67 29.82 -7.23 7.37
CA TYR A 67 28.59 -6.42 7.36
C TYR A 67 27.80 -6.58 6.06
N LEU A 68 28.46 -6.59 4.91
CA LEU A 68 27.79 -6.82 3.63
C LEU A 68 27.13 -8.21 3.58
N TRP A 69 27.81 -9.23 4.11
CA TRP A 69 27.23 -10.57 4.22
C TRP A 69 26.00 -10.62 5.13
N VAL A 70 26.07 -9.97 6.29
CA VAL A 70 24.94 -9.87 7.23
C VAL A 70 23.75 -9.13 6.59
N ILE A 71 24.00 -8.00 5.92
CA ILE A 71 22.98 -7.24 5.19
C ILE A 71 22.31 -8.14 4.16
N ARG A 72 23.08 -8.92 3.40
CA ARG A 72 22.55 -9.89 2.44
C ARG A 72 21.61 -10.91 3.10
N GLN A 73 22.01 -11.52 4.22
CA GLN A 73 21.15 -12.49 4.92
C GLN A 73 19.84 -11.85 5.38
N LYS A 74 19.89 -10.60 5.87
CA LYS A 74 18.70 -9.86 6.29
C LYS A 74 17.80 -9.44 5.12
N GLU A 75 18.37 -9.07 3.98
CA GLU A 75 17.58 -8.84 2.76
C GLU A 75 16.89 -10.12 2.29
N ILE A 76 17.53 -11.29 2.40
CA ILE A 76 16.92 -12.59 2.10
C ILE A 76 15.77 -12.91 3.07
N GLU A 77 15.97 -12.73 4.38
CA GLU A 77 14.91 -12.91 5.39
C GLU A 77 13.72 -11.97 5.12
N LEU A 78 14.00 -10.69 4.84
CA LEU A 78 12.98 -9.69 4.53
C LEU A 78 12.16 -10.08 3.28
N ASN A 79 12.82 -10.53 2.23
CA ASN A 79 12.16 -10.99 1.00
C ASN A 79 11.27 -12.20 1.26
N LYS A 80 11.71 -13.16 2.09
CA LYS A 80 10.88 -14.31 2.51
C LYS A 80 9.63 -13.84 3.28
N CYS A 81 9.79 -12.91 4.21
CA CYS A 81 8.66 -12.33 4.94
C CYS A 81 7.68 -11.60 4.02
N SER A 82 8.17 -10.79 3.06
CA SER A 82 7.33 -10.11 2.07
C SER A 82 6.55 -11.10 1.22
N ALA A 83 7.22 -12.13 0.68
CA ALA A 83 6.59 -13.15 -0.15
C ALA A 83 5.48 -13.92 0.60
N LEU A 84 5.70 -14.25 1.87
CA LEU A 84 4.68 -14.88 2.71
C LEU A 84 3.49 -13.96 2.98
N ALA A 85 3.75 -12.68 3.23
CA ALA A 85 2.69 -11.69 3.43
C ALA A 85 1.85 -11.49 2.16
N GLU A 86 2.50 -11.34 1.00
CA GLU A 86 1.84 -11.21 -0.30
C GLU A 86 0.97 -12.43 -0.61
N GLU A 87 1.49 -13.64 -0.39
CA GLU A 87 0.74 -14.87 -0.58
C GLU A 87 -0.46 -14.97 0.38
N SER A 88 -0.32 -14.51 1.62
CA SER A 88 -1.44 -14.43 2.57
C SER A 88 -2.51 -13.44 2.12
N ILE A 89 -2.11 -12.24 1.68
CA ILE A 89 -3.03 -11.24 1.13
C ILE A 89 -3.77 -11.82 -0.08
N ARG A 90 -3.05 -12.47 -1.00
CA ARG A 90 -3.61 -13.09 -2.19
C ARG A 90 -4.66 -14.15 -1.85
N ARG A 91 -4.39 -15.01 -0.87
CA ARG A 91 -5.34 -16.04 -0.41
C ARG A 91 -6.61 -15.44 0.19
N THR A 92 -6.44 -14.43 1.05
CA THR A 92 -7.56 -13.73 1.68
C THR A 92 -8.43 -13.05 0.63
N GLN A 93 -7.81 -12.38 -0.34
CA GLN A 93 -8.54 -11.74 -1.43
C GLN A 93 -9.30 -12.76 -2.28
N ALA A 94 -8.66 -13.86 -2.68
CA ALA A 94 -9.33 -14.91 -3.45
C ALA A 94 -10.51 -15.56 -2.69
N TRP A 95 -10.40 -15.70 -1.36
CA TRP A 95 -11.52 -16.14 -0.54
C TRP A 95 -12.66 -15.13 -0.52
N LEU A 96 -12.35 -13.84 -0.38
CA LEU A 96 -13.33 -12.75 -0.41
C LEU A 96 -14.06 -12.72 -1.74
N ASP A 97 -13.34 -12.71 -2.86
CA ASP A 97 -13.90 -12.67 -4.21
C ASP A 97 -14.87 -13.85 -4.44
N LYS A 98 -14.52 -15.04 -3.94
CA LYS A 98 -15.39 -16.23 -4.03
C LYS A 98 -16.68 -16.05 -3.22
N LYS A 99 -16.60 -15.44 -2.04
CA LYS A 99 -17.78 -15.18 -1.20
C LYS A 99 -18.66 -14.10 -1.81
N GLU A 100 -18.07 -13.01 -2.28
CA GLU A 100 -18.77 -11.93 -2.96
C GLU A 100 -19.46 -12.42 -4.23
N SER A 101 -18.78 -13.23 -5.05
CA SER A 101 -19.36 -13.82 -6.25
C SER A 101 -20.58 -14.69 -5.93
N ALA A 102 -20.50 -15.55 -4.90
CA ALA A 102 -21.62 -16.40 -4.49
C ALA A 102 -22.83 -15.57 -4.00
N ILE A 103 -22.58 -14.56 -3.17
CA ILE A 103 -23.64 -13.68 -2.64
C ILE A 103 -24.26 -12.85 -3.76
N THR A 104 -23.44 -12.26 -4.62
CA THR A 104 -23.89 -11.46 -5.79
C THR A 104 -24.73 -12.31 -6.72
N SER A 105 -24.31 -13.54 -7.03
CA SER A 105 -25.07 -14.47 -7.86
C SER A 105 -26.45 -14.77 -7.26
N ALA A 106 -26.53 -14.95 -5.93
CA ALA A 106 -27.80 -15.16 -5.24
C ALA A 106 -28.70 -13.91 -5.32
N ILE A 107 -28.13 -12.71 -5.14
CA ILE A 107 -28.85 -11.43 -5.27
C ILE A 107 -29.39 -11.26 -6.69
N GLU A 108 -28.57 -11.54 -7.71
CA GLU A 108 -28.96 -11.44 -9.12
C GLU A 108 -30.06 -12.42 -9.47
N PHE A 109 -29.95 -13.67 -9.01
CA PHE A 109 -30.99 -14.68 -9.19
C PHE A 109 -32.33 -14.22 -8.60
N LEU A 110 -32.34 -13.82 -7.32
CA LEU A 110 -33.55 -13.34 -6.64
C LEU A 110 -34.12 -12.07 -7.29
N SER A 111 -33.24 -11.15 -7.72
CA SER A 111 -33.63 -9.95 -8.47
C SER A 111 -34.26 -10.29 -9.82
N GLY A 112 -33.75 -11.32 -10.50
CA GLY A 112 -34.33 -11.89 -11.72
C GLY A 112 -35.74 -12.44 -11.48
N GLN A 113 -35.94 -13.17 -10.38
CA GLN A 113 -37.26 -13.69 -10.01
C GLN A 113 -38.27 -12.57 -9.76
N MET A 114 -37.88 -11.52 -9.00
CA MET A 114 -38.74 -10.35 -8.76
C MET A 114 -39.08 -9.62 -10.07
N ARG A 115 -38.11 -9.45 -10.97
CA ARG A 115 -38.32 -8.86 -12.29
C ARG A 115 -39.29 -9.67 -13.14
N ASN A 116 -39.14 -10.99 -13.15
CA ASN A 116 -40.02 -11.89 -13.90
C ASN A 116 -41.45 -11.85 -13.38
N TYR A 117 -41.63 -11.84 -12.05
CA TYR A 117 -42.93 -11.69 -11.43
C TYR A 117 -43.65 -10.40 -11.86
N LEU A 118 -42.97 -9.25 -11.81
CA LEU A 118 -43.56 -7.98 -12.26
C LEU A 118 -43.97 -8.02 -13.74
N LYS A 119 -43.14 -8.61 -14.60
CA LYS A 119 -43.44 -8.75 -16.04
C LYS A 119 -44.64 -9.66 -16.29
N GLN A 120 -44.70 -10.84 -15.66
CA GLN A 120 -45.79 -11.80 -15.85
C GLN A 120 -47.14 -11.23 -15.40
N ASN A 121 -47.14 -10.48 -14.30
CA ASN A 121 -48.34 -9.85 -13.76
C ASN A 121 -48.62 -8.45 -14.33
N LYS A 122 -47.81 -7.97 -15.29
CA LYS A 122 -47.91 -6.64 -15.91
C LYS A 122 -47.94 -5.49 -14.89
N LEU A 123 -47.20 -5.64 -13.78
CA LEU A 123 -47.11 -4.63 -12.72
C LEU A 123 -45.94 -3.68 -12.98
N LYS A 124 -46.17 -2.38 -12.82
CA LYS A 124 -45.12 -1.35 -12.91
C LYS A 124 -44.21 -1.33 -11.68
N SER A 125 -44.80 -1.48 -10.50
CA SER A 125 -44.13 -1.46 -9.19
C SER A 125 -44.96 -2.17 -8.13
N LEU A 126 -44.32 -2.62 -7.06
CA LEU A 126 -44.93 -3.24 -5.90
C LEU A 126 -44.21 -2.78 -4.63
N SER A 127 -44.98 -2.38 -3.62
CA SER A 127 -44.45 -2.06 -2.28
C SER A 127 -44.61 -3.25 -1.36
N LEU A 128 -43.53 -3.61 -0.66
CA LEU A 128 -43.44 -4.73 0.26
C LEU A 128 -42.85 -4.25 1.60
N PRO A 129 -43.01 -5.02 2.69
CA PRO A 129 -42.50 -4.62 4.01
C PRO A 129 -41.00 -4.33 4.05
N ASN A 130 -40.20 -5.07 3.26
CA ASN A 130 -38.75 -4.94 3.20
C ASN A 130 -38.26 -4.01 2.07
N GLY A 131 -39.16 -3.31 1.37
CA GLY A 131 -38.79 -2.35 0.33
C GLY A 131 -39.72 -2.36 -0.88
N ASN A 132 -39.28 -1.68 -1.94
CA ASN A 132 -40.08 -1.49 -3.14
C ASN A 132 -39.36 -2.08 -4.36
N ILE A 133 -40.11 -2.75 -5.23
CA ILE A 133 -39.61 -3.25 -6.52
C ILE A 133 -40.39 -2.58 -7.65
N GLY A 134 -39.73 -2.31 -8.77
CA GLY A 134 -40.39 -1.68 -9.92
C GLY A 134 -39.44 -1.33 -11.05
N PHE A 135 -40.03 -0.96 -12.18
CA PHE A 135 -39.27 -0.45 -13.32
C PHE A 135 -39.23 1.07 -13.28
N ARG A 136 -38.02 1.65 -13.34
CA ARG A 136 -37.79 3.09 -13.53
C ARG A 136 -37.20 3.35 -14.90
N LYS A 137 -37.59 4.46 -15.54
CA LYS A 137 -36.93 4.97 -16.74
C LYS A 137 -35.58 5.58 -16.32
N GLN A 138 -34.48 5.17 -16.95
CA GLN A 138 -33.20 5.86 -16.82
C GLN A 138 -33.11 6.97 -17.86
N SER A 139 -32.30 8.00 -17.61
CA SER A 139 -32.02 9.04 -18.60
C SER A 139 -31.41 8.41 -19.85
N ASP A 140 -31.76 8.94 -21.01
CA ASP A 140 -31.28 8.41 -22.28
C ASP A 140 -29.77 8.66 -22.40
N VAL A 141 -29.02 7.65 -22.83
CA VAL A 141 -27.57 7.75 -23.05
C VAL A 141 -27.32 8.20 -24.49
N LEU A 142 -26.61 9.31 -24.66
CA LEU A 142 -26.23 9.84 -25.96
C LEU A 142 -24.89 9.23 -26.40
N ILE A 143 -24.84 8.74 -27.64
CA ILE A 143 -23.62 8.19 -28.25
C ILE A 143 -23.34 9.00 -29.52
N ILE A 144 -22.17 9.64 -29.57
CA ILE A 144 -21.69 10.36 -30.75
C ILE A 144 -21.05 9.32 -31.68
N GLN A 145 -21.70 9.00 -32.80
CA GLN A 145 -21.22 7.97 -33.72
C GLN A 145 -20.00 8.41 -34.55
N ASN A 146 -19.94 9.68 -34.94
CA ASN A 146 -18.83 10.27 -35.67
C ASN A 146 -18.55 11.66 -35.10
N GLU A 147 -17.40 11.78 -34.45
CA GLU A 147 -16.99 13.00 -33.77
C GLU A 147 -16.64 14.13 -34.74
N GLU A 148 -15.99 13.82 -35.87
CA GLU A 148 -15.60 14.83 -36.87
C GLU A 148 -16.81 15.50 -37.50
N ILE A 149 -17.83 14.71 -37.88
CA ILE A 149 -19.08 15.22 -38.45
C ILE A 149 -19.83 16.05 -37.40
N PHE A 150 -19.84 15.58 -36.15
CA PHE A 150 -20.48 16.30 -35.05
C PHE A 150 -19.78 17.64 -34.81
N LEU A 151 -18.46 17.67 -34.64
CA LEU A 151 -17.68 18.88 -34.40
C LEU A 151 -17.77 19.88 -35.56
N ALA A 152 -17.76 19.41 -36.81
CA ALA A 152 -17.90 20.29 -37.99
C ALA A 152 -19.26 21.00 -38.07
N ASN A 153 -20.31 20.42 -37.47
CA ASN A 153 -21.68 20.97 -37.48
C ASN A 153 -22.16 21.39 -36.07
N ALA A 154 -21.30 21.31 -35.06
CA ALA A 154 -21.68 21.50 -33.67
C ALA A 154 -21.98 22.98 -33.40
N ARG A 155 -23.06 23.22 -32.66
CA ARG A 155 -23.32 24.54 -32.08
C ARG A 155 -22.41 24.75 -30.87
N PRO A 156 -21.90 25.97 -30.63
CA PRO A 156 -21.04 26.25 -29.47
C PRO A 156 -21.65 25.84 -28.12
N GLU A 157 -22.98 25.90 -27.98
CA GLU A 157 -23.73 25.47 -26.79
C GLU A 157 -23.60 23.98 -26.46
N LEU A 158 -23.23 23.15 -27.45
CA LEU A 158 -23.07 21.71 -27.31
C LEU A 158 -21.62 21.30 -27.05
N LEU A 159 -20.69 22.26 -27.02
CA LEU A 159 -19.26 22.03 -26.83
C LEU A 159 -18.83 22.44 -25.42
N ARG A 160 -17.99 21.62 -24.78
CA ARG A 160 -17.39 21.95 -23.49
C ARG A 160 -15.99 22.51 -23.70
N HIS A 161 -15.77 23.76 -23.34
CA HIS A 161 -14.42 24.33 -23.32
C HIS A 161 -13.63 23.74 -22.13
N THR A 162 -12.43 23.22 -22.40
CA THR A 162 -11.47 22.82 -21.36
C THR A 162 -10.21 23.63 -21.63
N GLU A 163 -9.75 24.42 -20.66
CA GLU A 163 -8.53 25.23 -20.81
C GLU A 163 -7.29 24.33 -20.95
N GLU A 164 -6.35 24.71 -21.82
CA GLU A 164 -5.09 23.98 -21.99
C GLU A 164 -4.25 24.07 -20.69
N SER A 165 -3.99 22.92 -20.07
CA SER A 165 -3.15 22.81 -18.88
C SER A 165 -1.69 22.64 -19.26
N TYR A 166 -0.82 23.49 -18.72
CA TYR A 166 0.64 23.39 -18.88
C TYR A 166 1.29 22.97 -17.56
N GLU A 167 2.06 21.88 -17.58
CA GLU A 167 2.83 21.38 -16.44
C GLU A 167 4.34 21.63 -16.64
N PRO A 168 5.11 21.96 -15.58
CA PRO A 168 6.55 22.17 -15.70
C PRO A 168 7.32 20.89 -16.05
N ASP A 169 8.05 20.90 -17.17
CA ASP A 169 8.96 19.81 -17.52
C ASP A 169 10.30 19.93 -16.78
N LEU A 170 10.45 19.14 -15.71
CA LEU A 170 11.66 19.09 -14.87
C LEU A 170 12.91 18.69 -15.66
N LYS A 171 12.78 17.89 -16.72
CA LYS A 171 13.91 17.46 -17.55
C LYS A 171 14.37 18.60 -18.44
N ALA A 172 13.44 19.26 -19.13
CA ALA A 172 13.75 20.42 -19.97
C ALA A 172 14.38 21.57 -19.15
N ILE A 173 13.89 21.79 -17.93
CA ILE A 173 14.47 22.74 -16.97
C ILE A 173 15.91 22.37 -16.62
N LYS A 174 16.17 21.11 -16.26
CA LYS A 174 17.53 20.64 -15.91
C LYS A 174 18.48 20.77 -17.10
N ASP A 175 18.02 20.46 -18.30
CA ASP A 175 18.81 20.57 -19.52
C ASP A 175 19.09 22.04 -19.90
N TYR A 176 18.12 22.94 -19.67
CA TYR A 176 18.33 24.38 -19.80
C TYR A 176 19.41 24.88 -18.85
N ILE A 177 19.33 24.55 -17.55
CA ILE A 177 20.33 24.99 -16.55
C ILE A 177 21.75 24.51 -16.93
N LYS A 178 21.88 23.27 -17.44
CA LYS A 178 23.17 22.74 -17.93
C LYS A 178 23.70 23.49 -19.17
N LYS A 179 22.83 23.80 -20.13
CA LYS A 179 23.20 24.50 -21.38
C LYS A 179 23.49 25.98 -21.16
N SER A 180 22.73 26.63 -20.27
CA SER A 180 22.86 28.06 -19.94
C SER A 180 23.99 28.35 -18.94
N GLY A 181 24.80 27.34 -18.58
CA GLY A 181 25.97 27.52 -17.72
C GLY A 181 25.63 27.88 -16.27
N GLY A 182 24.44 27.49 -15.78
CA GLY A 182 24.00 27.76 -14.40
C GLY A 182 22.94 28.85 -14.25
N ASP A 183 22.41 29.41 -15.34
CA ASP A 183 21.27 30.33 -15.26
C ASP A 183 20.00 29.60 -14.81
N LEU A 184 19.38 30.12 -13.75
CA LEU A 184 18.21 29.52 -13.08
C LEU A 184 16.93 30.22 -13.57
N PRO A 185 16.00 29.51 -14.23
CA PRO A 185 14.71 30.06 -14.57
C PRO A 185 13.99 30.62 -13.33
N LYS A 186 13.22 31.70 -13.51
CA LYS A 186 12.47 32.33 -12.41
C LYS A 186 11.57 31.31 -11.71
N GLY A 187 11.67 31.25 -10.38
CA GLY A 187 10.87 30.35 -9.54
C GLY A 187 11.50 28.98 -9.28
N ILE A 188 12.77 28.77 -9.61
CA ILE A 188 13.48 27.49 -9.41
C ILE A 188 14.71 27.70 -8.51
N ASP A 189 14.74 26.98 -7.39
CA ASP A 189 15.89 26.94 -6.49
C ASP A 189 16.64 25.61 -6.66
N LEU A 190 17.93 25.67 -7.01
CA LEU A 190 18.79 24.49 -7.11
C LEU A 190 19.61 24.33 -5.82
N LYS A 191 19.30 23.30 -5.04
CA LYS A 191 20.07 22.92 -3.84
C LYS A 191 21.12 21.85 -4.22
N PRO A 192 22.42 22.10 -4.01
CA PRO A 192 23.43 21.07 -4.21
C PRO A 192 23.23 19.95 -3.19
N GLN A 193 23.28 18.70 -3.63
CA GLN A 193 23.20 17.53 -2.76
C GLN A 193 24.59 17.00 -2.48
N GLU A 194 24.85 16.62 -1.22
CA GLU A 194 26.10 15.98 -0.82
C GLU A 194 26.19 14.55 -1.34
N ALA A 195 27.42 14.03 -1.39
CA ALA A 195 27.66 12.65 -1.78
C ALA A 195 26.93 11.71 -0.80
N LYS A 196 26.05 10.86 -1.33
CA LYS A 196 25.29 9.88 -0.55
C LYS A 196 26.08 8.58 -0.45
N PHE A 197 26.20 8.04 0.77
CA PHE A 197 26.74 6.69 0.99
C PHE A 197 25.90 5.65 0.22
N TYR A 198 26.58 4.68 -0.39
CA TYR A 198 25.93 3.57 -1.08
C TYR A 198 26.73 2.28 -0.88
N TYR A 199 26.03 1.15 -0.96
CA TYR A 199 26.61 -0.18 -1.08
C TYR A 199 25.90 -0.93 -2.21
N LYS A 200 26.55 -1.93 -2.79
CA LYS A 200 25.95 -2.82 -3.77
C LYS A 200 26.38 -4.25 -3.44
N LEU A 201 25.40 -5.13 -3.24
CA LEU A 201 25.66 -6.55 -3.09
C LEU A 201 25.91 -7.17 -4.47
N SER A 202 26.89 -8.07 -4.56
CA SER A 202 27.13 -8.85 -5.78
C SER A 202 26.01 -9.87 -5.96
N GLU A 203 25.53 -10.00 -7.20
CA GLU A 203 24.63 -11.08 -7.59
C GLU A 203 25.35 -12.43 -7.41
N GLU A 204 24.64 -13.43 -6.91
CA GLU A 204 25.16 -14.79 -6.85
C GLU A 204 25.47 -15.26 -8.28
N LEU A 205 26.69 -15.78 -8.53
CA LEU A 205 26.89 -16.73 -9.61
C LEU A 205 26.04 -17.96 -9.24
N GLN A 206 24.82 -18.01 -9.80
CA GLN A 206 23.93 -19.18 -9.70
C GLN A 206 24.62 -20.44 -10.22
#